data_AF-A0A950QHB5-F1
#
_entry.id   AF-A0A950QHB5-F1
#
_cell.length_a   1.000
_cell.length_b   1.000
_cell.length_c   1.000
_cell.angle_alpha   90.00
_cell.angle_beta   90.00
_cell.angle_gamma   90.00
#
_symmetry.space_group_name_H-M   'P 1'
#
loop_
_entity.id
_entity.type
_entity.pdbx_description
1 polymer ?
#
loop_
_entity_poly.entity_id
_entity_poly.type
_entity_poly.pdbx_seq_one_letter_code
_entity_poly.pdbx_strand_id
1 'polypeptide(L)' 'MKNRKWLWLLLVPWVALLSVPLYSRSGPTLFGFPFFYWYQFAWVPLTALITAIVHRKAR' A
#
# COMPACT_ATOMS: atom_id res chain seq x y z
N MET A 1 4.08 -26.87 -7.24
CA MET A 1 3.14 -26.52 -6.16
C MET A 1 2.99 -24.99 -6.13
N LYS A 2 1.84 -24.45 -6.54
CA LYS A 2 1.60 -23.00 -6.59
C LYS A 2 1.60 -22.45 -5.15
N ASN A 3 2.70 -21.81 -4.74
CA ASN A 3 2.84 -21.28 -3.37
C ASN A 3 1.89 -20.10 -3.18
N ARG A 4 0.65 -20.39 -2.75
CA ARG A 4 -0.40 -19.39 -2.51
C ARG A 4 -0.06 -18.37 -1.42
N LYS A 5 1.02 -18.58 -0.67
CA LYS A 5 1.50 -17.68 0.40
C LYS A 5 1.72 -16.24 -0.09
N TRP A 6 2.05 -16.04 -1.37
CA TRP A 6 2.25 -14.70 -1.92
C TRP A 6 0.95 -13.86 -1.97
N LEU A 7 -0.23 -14.51 -2.01
CA LEU A 7 -1.52 -13.80 -2.02
C LEU A 7 -1.76 -13.00 -0.72
N TRP A 8 -1.12 -13.38 0.39
CA TRP A 8 -1.22 -12.64 1.65
C TRP A 8 -0.69 -11.20 1.54
N LEU A 9 0.22 -10.92 0.61
CA LEU A 9 0.72 -9.55 0.38
C LEU A 9 -0.37 -8.61 -0.15
N LEU A 10 -1.44 -9.13 -0.75
CA LEU A 10 -2.57 -8.33 -1.22
C LEU A 10 -3.42 -7.76 -0.08
N LEU A 11 -3.25 -8.26 1.16
CA LEU A 11 -3.90 -7.68 2.34
C LEU A 11 -3.18 -6.44 2.86
N VAL A 12 -1.91 -6.25 2.51
CA VAL A 12 -1.10 -5.12 3.01
C VAL A 12 -1.73 -3.75 2.68
N PRO A 13 -2.19 -3.48 1.44
CA PRO A 13 -2.84 -2.21 1.12
C PRO A 13 -4.14 -2.00 1.90
N TRP A 14 -4.91 -3.07 2.09
CA TRP A 14 -6.16 -3.03 2.83
C TRP A 14 -5.93 -2.64 4.29
N VAL A 15 -4.98 -3.30 4.96
CA VAL A 15 -4.63 -2.99 6.36
C VAL A 15 -4.06 -1.58 6.48
N ALA A 16 -3.21 -1.16 5.55
CA ALA A 16 -2.63 0.18 5.55
C ALA A 16 -3.67 1.30 5.37
N LEU A 17 -4.64 1.10 4.48
CA LEU A 17 -5.71 2.07 4.22
C LEU A 17 -6.79 2.07 5.31
N LEU A 18 -7.08 0.93 5.96
CA LEU A 18 -8.01 0.86 7.08
C LEU A 18 -7.46 1.49 8.36
N SER A 19 -6.14 1.59 8.48
CA SER A 19 -5.46 2.16 9.63
C SER A 19 -5.48 3.70 9.59
N VAL A 20 -6.69 4.29 9.61
CA VAL A 20 -6.93 5.75 9.63
C VAL A 20 -6.00 6.53 10.56
N PRO A 21 -5.79 6.13 11.84
CA PRO A 21 -4.91 6.88 12.74
C PRO A 21 -3.43 6.89 12.32
N LEU A 22 -2.99 6.01 11.42
CA LEU A 22 -1.62 6.04 10.91
C LEU A 22 -1.40 7.28 10.05
N TYR A 23 -2.35 7.60 9.16
CA TYR A 23 -2.22 8.65 8.15
C TYR A 23 -3.08 9.89 8.41
N SER A 24 -4.00 9.87 9.38
CA SER A 24 -4.76 11.03 9.84
C SER A 24 -3.94 11.95 10.75
N ARG A 25 -2.64 12.12 10.46
CA ARG A 25 -1.73 12.99 11.20
C ARG A 25 -1.57 14.29 10.42
N SER A 26 -1.47 15.41 11.15
CA SER A 26 -1.33 16.75 10.58
C SER A 26 -0.02 16.92 9.79
N GLY A 27 0.98 16.08 10.06
CA GLY A 27 2.24 16.04 9.33
C GLY A 27 2.79 14.62 9.24
N PRO A 28 3.82 14.40 8.40
CA PRO A 28 4.58 15.41 7.66
C PRO A 28 3.91 15.87 6.35
N THR A 29 4.05 17.17 6.03
CA THR A 29 3.67 17.74 4.74
C THR A 29 4.83 17.61 3.74
N LEU A 30 4.56 17.16 2.52
CA LEU A 30 5.55 17.12 1.43
C LEU A 30 5.26 18.23 0.44
N PHE A 31 6.17 19.19 0.24
CA PHE A 31 5.97 20.31 -0.70
C PHE A 31 4.64 21.08 -0.49
N GLY A 32 4.17 21.20 0.75
CA GLY A 32 2.86 21.79 1.09
C GLY A 32 1.66 20.83 0.95
N PHE A 33 1.87 19.60 0.51
CA PHE A 33 0.85 18.56 0.42
C PHE A 33 0.67 17.84 1.78
N PRO A 34 -0.55 17.78 2.34
CA PRO A 34 -0.81 17.12 3.62
C PRO A 34 -0.53 15.61 3.60
N PHE A 35 -0.15 15.06 4.76
CA PHE A 35 0.21 13.65 4.94
C PHE A 35 -0.83 12.68 4.39
N PHE A 36 -2.09 12.92 4.75
CA PHE A 36 -3.23 12.13 4.32
C PHE A 36 -3.24 11.88 2.80
N TYR A 37 -3.06 12.93 2.00
CA TYR A 37 -3.21 12.84 0.55
C TYR A 37 -2.01 12.17 -0.11
N TRP A 38 -0.79 12.63 0.20
CA TRP A 38 0.38 12.06 -0.48
C TRP A 38 0.61 10.61 -0.08
N TYR A 39 0.24 10.22 1.14
CA TYR A 39 0.28 8.84 1.59
C TYR A 39 -0.63 7.96 0.73
N GLN A 40 -1.88 8.37 0.49
CA GLN A 40 -2.80 7.65 -0.40
C GLN A 40 -2.28 7.58 -1.85
N PHE A 41 -1.71 8.67 -2.36
CA PHE A 41 -1.10 8.67 -3.69
C PHE A 41 0.10 7.73 -3.79
N ALA A 42 0.94 7.65 -2.76
CA ALA A 42 2.07 6.72 -2.70
C ALA A 42 1.61 5.25 -2.70
N TRP A 43 0.42 4.96 -2.15
CA TRP A 43 -0.16 3.62 -2.20
C TRP A 43 -0.54 3.16 -3.60
N VAL A 44 -0.84 4.05 -4.54
CA VAL A 44 -1.20 3.69 -5.92
C VAL A 44 -0.07 2.92 -6.63
N PRO A 45 1.15 3.46 -6.79
CA PRO A 45 2.25 2.70 -7.40
C PRO A 45 2.71 1.53 -6.51
N LEU A 46 2.63 1.66 -5.18
CA LEU A 46 3.02 0.60 -4.25
C LEU A 46 2.13 -0.64 -4.38
N THR A 47 0.81 -0.45 -4.47
CA THR A 47 -0.14 -1.56 -4.70
C THR A 47 0.03 -2.21 -6.07
N ALA A 48 0.30 -1.42 -7.11
CA ALA A 48 0.64 -1.95 -8.42
C ALA A 48 1.90 -2.83 -8.38
N LEU A 49 2.95 -2.38 -7.68
CA LEU A 49 4.19 -3.14 -7.50
C LEU A 49 3.97 -4.44 -6.71
N ILE A 50 3.22 -4.37 -5.61
CA ILE A 50 2.84 -5.56 -4.81
C ILE A 50 2.11 -6.56 -5.70
N THR A 51 1.12 -6.10 -6.47
CA THR A 51 0.34 -6.95 -7.38
C THR A 51 1.23 -7.59 -8.45
N ALA A 52 2.15 -6.82 -9.04
CA ALA A 52 3.11 -7.33 -10.02
C ALA A 52 4.04 -8.42 -9.44
N ILE A 53 4.54 -8.23 -8.21
CA ILE A 53 5.37 -9.22 -7.50
C ILE A 53 4.57 -10.49 -7.22
N VAL A 54 3.35 -10.35 -6.68
CA VAL A 54 2.46 -11.47 -6.40
C VAL A 54 2.16 -12.25 -7.67
N HIS A 55 1.81 -11.55 -8.76
CA HIS A 55 1.53 -12.17 -10.04
C HIS A 55 2.73 -12.94 -10.60
N ARG A 56 3.93 -12.36 -10.52
CA ARG A 56 5.17 -13.02 -10.96
C ARG A 56 5.54 -14.25 -10.11
N LYS A 57 5.27 -14.22 -8.81
CA LYS A 57 5.59 -15.33 -7.88
C LYS A 57 4.49 -16.40 -7.80
N ALA A 58 3.27 -16.07 -8.19
CA ALA A 58 2.14 -16.99 -8.25
C ALA A 58 2.02 -17.73 -9.59
N ARG A 59 2.74 -17.28 -10.63
CA ARG A 59 2.92 -18.00 -11.89
C ARG A 59 3.99 -19.07 -11.75
#